data_AF-A0AAD0S4D5-F1
#
_entry.id   AF-A0AAD0S4D5-F1
#
_cell.length_a   1.000
_cell.length_b   1.000
_cell.length_c   1.000
_cell.angle_alpha   90.00
_cell.angle_beta   90.00
_cell.angle_gamma   90.00
#
_symmetry.space_group_name_H-M   'P 1'
#
loop_
_entity.id
_entity.type
_entity.pdbx_description
1 polymer ?
#
loop_
_entity_poly.entity_id
_entity_poly.type
_entity_poly.pdbx_seq_one_letter_code
_entity_poly.pdbx_strand_id
1 'polypeptide(L)'
;MVSSHLPWLEVKLGEVVPYGKTEKCKLSDVTGDTWILELEDIEKDSSKIIQRLDVNARPFKSTKNKFSKGDVLYGKLRPYLNKVVIADKPGVCSTEIIPLNAGSYIHNRYLFYWLKTKTFLDFVNSVSYGVNMPRLGTKDGLVAPFVLAPLAEQKVIADKIDTLLSQVEATKARLERIPKILKTFRQSVLVAAVSGKLTEKWRNNNRCTPVHETIANIETARQLVIKGKDKKAKSHLKEEEYVIPNTWQWVSLDSLSKKITDGAHHTPTYTESGIHFISVKDIRDGAIDFSDTKFISEKEHLKLSKRCPVEVGDLLVTKSGTIGRTAIVKANIEFSLFVSVALIKPASIEVNTKFIDISLQKWVNEIDVSSRIVGSAIKNLHLRDIKELAIPFAPKEEQAVIVHRVEELFDFAKNIEQKTNAALERVKNLRQSVLAKAFRGELTADWRAANPDLISGDNSAEALLEKIKAEREVTKKPPKPKHTAVKKKTGSRMSKKIIEAVEALKEAKKPLNGQELLAASGYPSDSSTEQLEQFFLDIRKALTVDKSIIKLERTHDGQDWFALAESATKE
;
A
#
# COMPACT_ATOMS: atom_id res chain seq x y z
N MET A 1 29.04 -7.20 -30.21
CA MET A 1 29.47 -8.52 -30.71
C MET A 1 29.17 -9.52 -29.60
N VAL A 2 28.29 -10.51 -29.70
CA VAL A 2 27.77 -11.29 -30.83
C VAL A 2 26.23 -11.25 -30.79
N SER A 3 25.59 -10.70 -31.81
CA SER A 3 24.15 -10.90 -32.02
C SER A 3 24.00 -12.27 -32.69
N SER A 4 24.07 -13.33 -31.88
CA SER A 4 23.59 -14.64 -32.32
C SER A 4 22.06 -14.55 -32.30
N HIS A 5 21.41 -14.59 -33.46
CA HIS A 5 19.95 -14.72 -33.52
C HIS A 5 19.53 -15.86 -32.59
N LEU A 6 18.68 -15.56 -31.61
CA LEU A 6 18.10 -16.59 -30.76
C LEU A 6 17.28 -17.55 -31.66
N PRO A 7 17.28 -18.87 -31.40
CA PRO A 7 16.47 -19.84 -32.16
C PRO A 7 14.98 -19.77 -31.74
N TRP A 8 14.50 -18.57 -31.45
CA TRP A 8 13.18 -18.30 -30.90
C TRP A 8 12.36 -17.52 -31.91
N LEU A 9 11.05 -17.73 -31.90
CA LEU A 9 10.12 -17.05 -32.80
C LEU A 9 9.32 -16.00 -32.06
N GLU A 10 9.22 -14.81 -32.65
CA GLU A 10 8.22 -13.82 -32.26
C GLU A 10 6.90 -14.15 -32.95
N VAL A 11 5.88 -14.43 -32.15
CA VAL A 11 4.54 -14.82 -32.60
C VAL A 11 3.48 -14.02 -31.85
N LYS A 12 2.24 -14.06 -32.31
CA LYS A 12 1.12 -13.53 -31.52
C LYS A 12 0.64 -14.59 -30.53
N LEU A 13 0.30 -14.17 -29.31
CA LEU A 13 -0.15 -15.07 -28.23
C LEU A 13 -1.32 -15.96 -28.69
N GLY A 14 -2.24 -15.40 -29.46
CA GLY A 14 -3.40 -16.11 -29.99
C GLY A 14 -3.06 -17.21 -31.01
N GLU A 15 -1.87 -17.20 -31.62
CA GLU A 15 -1.40 -18.26 -32.54
C GLU A 15 -1.05 -19.54 -31.80
N VAL A 16 -0.61 -19.42 -30.54
CA VAL A 16 -0.07 -20.53 -29.77
C VAL A 16 -0.83 -20.86 -28.48
N VAL A 17 -1.60 -19.90 -27.94
CA VAL A 17 -2.46 -20.07 -26.77
C VAL A 17 -3.92 -19.87 -27.16
N PRO A 18 -4.88 -20.68 -26.68
CA PRO A 18 -6.32 -20.50 -26.93
C PRO A 18 -6.91 -19.33 -26.11
N TYR A 19 -6.34 -18.13 -26.26
CA TYR A 19 -6.75 -16.95 -25.50
C TYR A 19 -8.23 -16.61 -25.69
N GLY A 20 -8.94 -16.41 -24.58
CA GLY A 20 -10.38 -16.08 -24.57
C GLY A 20 -11.32 -17.27 -24.77
N LYS A 21 -10.82 -18.50 -24.98
CA LYS A 21 -11.64 -19.72 -25.00
C LYS A 21 -11.77 -20.26 -23.58
N THR A 22 -12.91 -20.04 -22.93
CA THR A 22 -13.16 -20.46 -21.53
C THR A 22 -14.42 -21.32 -21.44
N GLU A 23 -14.39 -22.40 -20.67
CA GLU A 23 -15.61 -23.13 -20.30
C GLU A 23 -16.36 -22.34 -19.23
N LYS A 24 -17.63 -22.04 -19.50
CA LYS A 24 -18.50 -21.28 -18.60
C LYS A 24 -19.28 -22.22 -17.69
N CYS A 25 -19.57 -21.78 -16.47
CA CYS A 25 -20.42 -22.51 -15.53
C CYS A 25 -21.34 -21.58 -14.74
N LYS A 26 -22.45 -22.13 -14.28
CA LYS A 26 -23.38 -21.54 -13.32
C LYS A 26 -23.24 -22.27 -11.99
N LEU A 27 -23.91 -21.74 -10.95
CA LEU A 27 -23.90 -22.33 -9.62
C LEU A 27 -24.43 -23.78 -9.60
N SER A 28 -25.37 -24.11 -10.49
CA SER A 28 -25.90 -25.47 -10.66
C SER A 28 -24.88 -26.50 -11.15
N ASP A 29 -23.78 -26.04 -11.72
CA ASP A 29 -22.81 -26.90 -12.43
C ASP A 29 -21.60 -27.24 -11.54
N VAL A 30 -21.63 -26.84 -10.27
CA VAL A 30 -20.52 -26.97 -9.32
C VAL A 30 -21.03 -27.43 -7.95
N THR A 31 -20.15 -28.04 -7.18
CA THR A 31 -20.42 -28.50 -5.81
C THR A 31 -20.03 -27.42 -4.78
N GLY A 32 -20.57 -27.52 -3.57
CA GLY A 32 -20.32 -26.55 -2.50
C GLY A 32 -18.85 -26.42 -2.08
N ASP A 33 -18.06 -27.49 -2.23
CA ASP A 33 -16.62 -27.54 -1.95
C ASP A 33 -15.74 -27.08 -3.13
N THR A 34 -16.34 -26.72 -4.27
CA THR A 34 -15.60 -26.22 -5.44
C THR A 34 -14.90 -24.90 -5.08
N TRP A 35 -13.60 -24.79 -5.38
CA TRP A 35 -12.83 -23.57 -5.17
C TRP A 35 -13.37 -22.44 -6.06
N ILE A 36 -13.67 -21.28 -5.47
CA ILE A 36 -13.97 -20.03 -6.17
C ILE A 36 -12.84 -19.01 -6.01
N LEU A 37 -12.38 -18.46 -7.14
CA LEU A 37 -11.33 -17.45 -7.19
C LEU A 37 -11.83 -16.13 -7.80
N GLU A 38 -11.73 -15.05 -7.03
CA GLU A 38 -11.98 -13.69 -7.47
C GLU A 38 -10.68 -12.89 -7.57
N LEU A 39 -10.72 -11.73 -8.24
CA LEU A 39 -9.52 -10.90 -8.38
C LEU A 39 -9.01 -10.35 -7.05
N GLU A 40 -9.88 -10.12 -6.07
CA GLU A 40 -9.52 -9.67 -4.72
C GLU A 40 -8.71 -10.72 -3.94
N ASP A 41 -8.85 -12.00 -4.27
CA ASP A 41 -8.12 -13.09 -3.63
C ASP A 41 -6.67 -13.22 -4.15
N ILE A 42 -6.31 -12.48 -5.20
CA ILE A 42 -4.97 -12.50 -5.79
C ILE A 42 -4.23 -11.21 -5.43
N GLU A 43 -3.07 -11.35 -4.81
CA GLU A 43 -2.20 -10.23 -4.47
C GLU A 43 -1.59 -9.60 -5.74
N LYS A 44 -1.48 -8.27 -5.73
CA LYS A 44 -0.84 -7.50 -6.80
C LYS A 44 0.62 -7.93 -6.97
N ASP A 45 1.07 -8.10 -8.22
CA ASP A 45 2.44 -8.43 -8.65
C ASP A 45 3.05 -9.76 -8.18
N SER A 46 2.72 -10.26 -6.98
CA SER A 46 3.41 -11.39 -6.34
C SER A 46 2.94 -12.78 -6.78
N SER A 47 1.79 -12.87 -7.46
CA SER A 47 1.11 -14.13 -7.78
C SER A 47 0.69 -14.96 -6.55
N LYS A 48 0.64 -14.35 -5.36
CA LYS A 48 0.17 -15.02 -4.15
C LYS A 48 -1.35 -14.98 -4.08
N ILE A 49 -1.93 -16.12 -3.69
CA ILE A 49 -3.34 -16.21 -3.33
C ILE A 49 -3.46 -15.81 -1.85
N ILE A 50 -4.16 -14.71 -1.59
CA ILE A 50 -4.37 -14.12 -0.26
C ILE A 50 -5.36 -14.96 0.53
N GLN A 51 -6.42 -15.42 -0.13
CA GLN A 51 -7.50 -16.17 0.48
C GLN A 51 -8.01 -17.25 -0.47
N ARG A 52 -8.43 -18.38 0.09
CA ARG A 52 -9.11 -19.44 -0.65
C ARG A 52 -10.47 -19.68 -0.04
N LEU A 53 -11.51 -19.56 -0.87
CA LEU A 53 -12.89 -19.81 -0.47
C LEU A 53 -13.50 -20.84 -1.42
N ASP A 54 -14.45 -21.61 -0.91
CA ASP A 54 -15.28 -22.50 -1.71
C ASP A 54 -16.65 -21.86 -2.00
N VAL A 55 -17.45 -22.54 -2.81
CA VAL A 55 -18.79 -22.07 -3.20
C VAL A 55 -19.74 -21.96 -2.00
N ASN A 56 -19.58 -22.79 -0.97
CA ASN A 56 -20.37 -22.67 0.25
C ASN A 56 -20.06 -21.37 1.01
N ALA A 57 -18.78 -21.01 1.11
CA ALA A 57 -18.34 -19.78 1.75
C ALA A 57 -18.62 -18.52 0.90
N ARG A 58 -18.59 -18.65 -0.43
CA ARG A 58 -18.87 -17.54 -1.36
C ARG A 58 -19.76 -18.01 -2.54
N PRO A 59 -21.09 -18.11 -2.33
CA PRO A 59 -22.01 -18.45 -3.40
C PRO A 59 -22.10 -17.32 -4.43
N PHE A 60 -22.32 -17.66 -5.69
CA PHE A 60 -22.35 -16.70 -6.80
C PHE A 60 -23.60 -16.86 -7.66
N LYS A 61 -24.08 -15.74 -8.22
CA LYS A 61 -25.24 -15.72 -9.14
C LYS A 61 -24.83 -15.60 -10.61
N SER A 62 -23.69 -14.96 -10.89
CA SER A 62 -23.19 -14.72 -12.24
C SER A 62 -22.43 -15.91 -12.81
N THR A 63 -22.41 -16.06 -14.12
CA THR A 63 -21.60 -17.08 -14.79
C THR A 63 -20.12 -16.94 -14.42
N LYS A 64 -19.42 -18.06 -14.21
CA LYS A 64 -17.99 -18.12 -13.92
C LYS A 64 -17.23 -18.88 -15.01
N ASN A 65 -15.90 -18.76 -15.02
CA ASN A 65 -15.01 -19.54 -15.87
C ASN A 65 -14.49 -20.75 -15.08
N LYS A 66 -14.62 -21.97 -15.61
CA LYS A 66 -13.98 -23.15 -15.04
C LYS A 66 -12.49 -23.16 -15.37
N PHE A 67 -11.70 -23.70 -14.46
CA PHE A 67 -10.28 -23.96 -14.67
C PHE A 67 -9.86 -25.28 -14.01
N SER A 68 -8.80 -25.88 -14.56
CA SER A 68 -8.18 -27.11 -14.08
C SER A 68 -6.87 -26.83 -13.36
N LYS A 69 -6.39 -27.82 -12.59
CA LYS A 69 -5.04 -27.79 -12.02
C LYS A 69 -4.02 -27.65 -13.16
N GLY A 70 -3.08 -26.72 -12.99
CA GLY A 70 -2.02 -26.41 -13.94
C GLY A 70 -2.35 -25.24 -14.88
N ASP A 71 -3.61 -24.79 -14.95
CA ASP A 71 -3.99 -23.66 -15.80
C ASP A 71 -3.36 -22.35 -15.30
N VAL A 72 -2.99 -21.48 -16.24
CA VAL A 72 -2.52 -20.13 -15.95
C VAL A 72 -3.73 -19.20 -15.91
N LEU A 73 -4.03 -18.65 -14.75
CA LEU A 73 -5.18 -17.76 -14.53
C LEU A 73 -4.72 -16.32 -14.64
N TYR A 74 -5.15 -15.62 -15.69
CA TYR A 74 -4.75 -14.25 -15.99
C TYR A 74 -5.88 -13.25 -15.70
N GLY A 75 -5.66 -12.30 -14.79
CA GLY A 75 -6.58 -11.22 -14.52
C GLY A 75 -6.59 -10.17 -15.64
N LYS A 76 -7.67 -10.12 -16.43
CA LYS A 76 -7.80 -9.18 -17.56
C LYS A 76 -8.26 -7.78 -17.15
N LEU A 77 -8.82 -7.65 -15.95
CA LEU A 77 -9.30 -6.38 -15.40
C LEU A 77 -8.19 -5.73 -14.56
N ARG A 78 -7.99 -4.42 -14.80
CA ARG A 78 -6.88 -3.63 -14.26
C ARG A 78 -5.54 -4.35 -14.45
N PRO A 79 -5.12 -4.62 -15.70
CA PRO A 79 -3.93 -5.43 -15.97
C PRO A 79 -2.64 -4.93 -15.31
N TYR A 80 -2.51 -3.62 -15.06
CA TYR A 80 -1.43 -3.02 -14.28
C TYR A 80 -1.26 -3.59 -12.85
N LEU A 81 -2.25 -4.35 -12.34
CA LEU A 81 -2.12 -5.09 -11.08
C LEU A 81 -1.34 -6.41 -11.22
N ASN A 82 -1.07 -6.85 -12.45
CA ASN A 82 -0.22 -7.99 -12.79
C ASN A 82 -0.60 -9.28 -12.03
N LYS A 83 -1.91 -9.52 -11.95
CA LYS A 83 -2.52 -10.65 -11.24
C LYS A 83 -2.55 -11.87 -12.17
N VAL A 84 -1.54 -12.71 -12.04
CA VAL A 84 -1.41 -13.97 -12.78
C VAL A 84 -1.08 -15.07 -11.78
N VAL A 85 -1.76 -16.22 -11.83
CA VAL A 85 -1.49 -17.36 -10.92
C VAL A 85 -1.51 -18.68 -11.70
N ILE A 86 -0.82 -19.70 -11.21
CA ILE A 86 -1.00 -21.07 -11.70
C ILE A 86 -1.93 -21.80 -10.73
N ALA A 87 -3.00 -22.39 -11.25
CA ALA A 87 -3.94 -23.16 -10.45
C ALA A 87 -3.26 -24.44 -9.93
N ASP A 88 -3.27 -24.65 -8.61
CA ASP A 88 -2.76 -25.87 -7.97
C ASP A 88 -3.85 -26.93 -7.75
N LYS A 89 -5.12 -26.54 -7.91
CA LYS A 89 -6.33 -27.36 -7.84
C LYS A 89 -7.35 -26.88 -8.88
N PRO A 90 -8.30 -27.71 -9.31
CA PRO A 90 -9.41 -27.27 -10.17
C PRO A 90 -10.36 -26.33 -9.41
N GLY A 91 -11.13 -25.53 -10.15
CA GLY A 91 -12.09 -24.61 -9.56
C GLY A 91 -12.79 -23.72 -10.60
N VAL A 92 -13.41 -22.65 -10.10
CA VAL A 92 -14.08 -21.63 -10.91
C VAL A 92 -13.60 -20.24 -10.54
N CYS A 93 -13.53 -19.34 -11.52
CA CYS A 93 -13.09 -17.97 -11.30
C CYS A 93 -14.02 -16.96 -11.95
N SER A 94 -13.89 -15.70 -11.51
CA SER A 94 -14.55 -14.56 -12.14
C SER A 94 -14.36 -14.53 -13.66
N THR A 95 -15.31 -13.97 -14.41
CA THR A 95 -15.17 -13.78 -15.86
C THR A 95 -14.09 -12.75 -16.25
N GLU A 96 -13.61 -12.01 -15.26
CA GLU A 96 -12.47 -11.10 -15.33
C GLU A 96 -11.12 -11.80 -15.15
N ILE A 97 -11.13 -13.11 -14.85
CA ILE A 97 -9.95 -13.98 -14.87
C ILE A 97 -10.10 -14.93 -16.05
N ILE A 98 -9.06 -15.02 -16.89
CA ILE A 98 -9.03 -15.89 -18.06
C ILE A 98 -8.15 -17.10 -17.72
N PRO A 99 -8.72 -18.31 -17.58
CA PRO A 99 -7.94 -19.54 -17.56
C PRO A 99 -7.30 -19.79 -18.92
N LEU A 100 -6.00 -20.02 -18.92
CA LEU A 100 -5.20 -20.31 -20.09
C LEU A 100 -4.51 -21.65 -19.88
N ASN A 101 -4.75 -22.59 -20.79
CA ASN A 101 -4.01 -23.83 -20.89
C ASN A 101 -3.37 -23.87 -22.27
N ALA A 102 -2.04 -23.91 -22.31
CA ALA A 102 -1.29 -23.81 -23.56
C ALA A 102 -1.01 -25.18 -24.20
N GLY A 103 -1.67 -26.23 -23.71
CA GLY A 103 -1.59 -27.59 -24.25
C GLY A 103 -0.22 -28.23 -24.06
N SER A 104 0.12 -29.20 -24.90
CA SER A 104 1.38 -29.96 -24.81
C SER A 104 2.59 -29.23 -25.41
N TYR A 105 2.36 -28.12 -26.13
CA TYR A 105 3.38 -27.43 -26.92
C TYR A 105 3.94 -26.18 -26.24
N ILE A 106 3.28 -25.67 -25.20
CA ILE A 106 3.82 -24.60 -24.37
C ILE A 106 3.72 -25.01 -22.91
N HIS A 107 4.84 -24.90 -22.20
CA HIS A 107 4.86 -25.16 -20.77
C HIS A 107 4.12 -24.05 -20.01
N ASN A 108 3.06 -24.38 -19.25
CA ASN A 108 2.25 -23.37 -18.55
C ASN A 108 3.06 -22.47 -17.59
N ARG A 109 4.14 -22.98 -16.97
CA ARG A 109 5.06 -22.12 -16.18
C ARG A 109 5.81 -21.09 -17.04
N TYR A 110 6.17 -21.42 -18.28
CA TYR A 110 6.78 -20.48 -19.21
C TYR A 110 5.78 -19.38 -19.61
N LEU A 111 4.55 -19.76 -19.97
CA LEU A 111 3.46 -18.80 -20.23
C LEU A 111 3.19 -17.91 -19.02
N PHE A 112 3.08 -18.49 -17.83
CA PHE A 112 2.90 -17.76 -16.58
C PHE A 112 3.94 -16.66 -16.39
N TYR A 113 5.22 -16.95 -16.64
CA TYR A 113 6.28 -15.95 -16.53
C TYR A 113 6.24 -14.91 -17.64
N TRP A 114 5.87 -15.30 -18.87
CA TRP A 114 5.75 -14.37 -19.98
C TRP A 114 4.71 -13.28 -19.70
N LEU A 115 3.53 -13.69 -19.22
CA LEU A 115 2.42 -12.78 -18.88
C LEU A 115 2.76 -11.80 -17.75
N LYS A 116 3.85 -12.05 -17.00
CA LYS A 116 4.33 -11.20 -15.91
C LYS A 116 5.50 -10.28 -16.29
N THR A 117 5.99 -10.39 -17.53
CA THR A 117 7.07 -9.53 -18.04
C THR A 117 6.59 -8.09 -18.17
N LYS A 118 7.52 -7.14 -18.01
CA LYS A 118 7.25 -5.74 -18.32
C LYS A 118 6.81 -5.54 -19.79
N THR A 119 7.41 -6.28 -20.74
CA THR A 119 7.05 -6.21 -22.16
C THR A 119 5.59 -6.53 -22.41
N PHE A 120 5.10 -7.64 -21.85
CA PHE A 120 3.67 -7.99 -21.98
C PHE A 120 2.78 -6.96 -21.27
N LEU A 121 3.16 -6.54 -20.06
CA LEU A 121 2.37 -5.58 -19.27
C LEU A 121 2.26 -4.20 -19.95
N ASP A 122 3.35 -3.71 -20.54
CA ASP A 122 3.40 -2.44 -21.29
C ASP A 122 2.47 -2.51 -22.52
N PHE A 123 2.53 -3.62 -23.27
CA PHE A 123 1.61 -3.85 -24.39
C PHE A 123 0.15 -3.80 -23.91
N VAL A 124 -0.18 -4.57 -22.87
CA VAL A 124 -1.55 -4.64 -22.36
C VAL A 124 -2.05 -3.28 -21.89
N ASN A 125 -1.23 -2.50 -21.19
CA ASN A 125 -1.61 -1.16 -20.74
C ASN A 125 -1.84 -0.20 -21.91
N SER A 126 -1.13 -0.36 -23.03
CA SER A 126 -1.30 0.48 -24.23
C SER A 126 -2.58 0.21 -25.01
N VAL A 127 -3.10 -1.02 -24.94
CA VAL A 127 -4.31 -1.46 -25.69
C VAL A 127 -5.54 -1.63 -24.79
N SER A 128 -5.40 -1.41 -23.48
CA SER A 128 -6.51 -1.57 -22.54
C SER A 128 -7.59 -0.51 -22.76
N TYR A 129 -8.86 -0.91 -22.69
CA TYR A 129 -10.00 -0.01 -22.82
C TYR A 129 -10.75 0.16 -21.50
N GLY A 130 -11.37 1.34 -21.30
CA GLY A 130 -12.15 1.69 -20.11
C GLY A 130 -11.36 2.54 -19.11
N VAL A 131 -11.87 3.75 -18.83
CA VAL A 131 -11.16 4.79 -18.06
C VAL A 131 -10.90 4.36 -16.60
N ASN A 132 -11.94 3.96 -15.87
CA ASN A 132 -11.82 3.60 -14.45
C ASN A 132 -11.55 2.10 -14.21
N MET A 133 -11.82 1.28 -15.23
CA MET A 133 -11.76 -0.18 -15.17
C MET A 133 -11.13 -0.73 -16.45
N PRO A 134 -9.83 -0.45 -16.69
CA PRO A 134 -9.17 -0.87 -17.91
C PRO A 134 -9.18 -2.39 -18.03
N ARG A 135 -9.44 -2.89 -19.24
CA ARG A 135 -9.49 -4.33 -19.53
C ARG A 135 -8.70 -4.67 -20.78
N LEU A 136 -8.08 -5.85 -20.77
CA LEU A 136 -7.55 -6.47 -21.99
C LEU A 136 -8.68 -7.21 -22.72
N GLY A 137 -9.04 -6.70 -23.90
CA GLY A 137 -10.04 -7.33 -24.77
C GLY A 137 -9.55 -8.65 -25.37
N THR A 138 -10.48 -9.49 -25.83
CA THR A 138 -10.12 -10.77 -26.47
C THR A 138 -9.34 -10.55 -27.76
N LYS A 139 -9.75 -9.59 -28.59
CA LYS A 139 -9.08 -9.27 -29.86
C LYS A 139 -7.63 -8.83 -29.62
N ASP A 140 -7.42 -7.92 -28.68
CA ASP A 140 -6.10 -7.39 -28.34
C ASP A 140 -5.21 -8.44 -27.67
N GLY A 141 -5.78 -9.28 -26.80
CA GLY A 141 -5.04 -10.38 -26.19
C GLY A 141 -4.62 -11.47 -27.18
N LEU A 142 -5.39 -11.71 -28.25
CA LEU A 142 -4.99 -12.63 -29.32
C LEU A 142 -3.78 -12.11 -30.13
N VAL A 143 -3.63 -10.79 -30.26
CA VAL A 143 -2.52 -10.17 -31.00
C VAL A 143 -1.36 -9.75 -30.10
N ALA A 144 -1.43 -10.02 -28.79
CA ALA A 144 -0.37 -9.71 -27.85
C ALA A 144 0.95 -10.39 -28.25
N PRO A 145 2.10 -9.72 -28.10
CA PRO A 145 3.39 -10.32 -28.45
C PRO A 145 3.68 -11.53 -27.55
N PHE A 146 4.26 -12.56 -28.15
CA PHE A 146 4.71 -13.77 -27.46
C PHE A 146 6.02 -14.27 -28.08
N VAL A 147 6.94 -14.71 -27.24
CA VAL A 147 8.21 -15.31 -27.67
C VAL A 147 8.11 -16.81 -27.49
N LEU A 148 8.14 -17.55 -28.60
CA LEU A 148 8.09 -19.00 -28.63
C LEU A 148 9.52 -19.56 -28.68
N ALA A 149 9.97 -20.10 -27.55
CA ALA A 149 11.20 -20.88 -27.45
C ALA A 149 10.93 -22.38 -27.72
N PRO A 150 11.95 -23.17 -28.11
CA PRO A 150 11.87 -24.63 -28.13
C PRO A 150 11.30 -25.23 -26.84
N LEU A 151 10.49 -26.29 -26.95
CA LEU A 151 9.75 -26.84 -25.82
C LEU A 151 10.67 -27.28 -24.65
N ALA A 152 11.79 -27.92 -24.97
CA ALA A 152 12.78 -28.32 -23.96
C ALA A 152 13.36 -27.10 -23.24
N GLU A 153 13.64 -26.02 -23.97
CA GLU A 153 14.19 -24.80 -23.40
C GLU A 153 13.17 -24.05 -22.53
N GLN A 154 11.89 -24.02 -22.91
CA GLN A 154 10.83 -23.39 -22.12
C GLN A 154 10.80 -23.90 -20.67
N LYS A 155 10.97 -25.22 -20.50
CA LYS A 155 11.04 -25.85 -19.17
C LYS A 155 12.26 -25.36 -18.38
N VAL A 156 13.43 -25.35 -19.03
CA VAL A 156 14.68 -24.89 -18.40
C VAL A 156 14.62 -23.41 -18.02
N ILE A 157 14.04 -22.56 -18.88
CA ILE A 157 13.79 -21.15 -18.58
C ILE A 157 12.92 -21.03 -17.34
N ALA A 158 11.79 -21.75 -17.29
CA ALA A 158 10.89 -21.73 -16.15
C ALA A 158 11.59 -22.19 -14.85
N ASP A 159 12.37 -23.28 -14.90
CA ASP A 159 13.10 -23.82 -13.74
C ASP A 159 14.17 -22.85 -13.21
N LYS A 160 14.89 -22.17 -14.11
CA LYS A 160 15.84 -21.12 -13.74
C LYS A 160 15.14 -19.91 -13.13
N ILE A 161 14.01 -19.48 -13.69
CA ILE A 161 13.22 -18.37 -13.12
C ILE A 161 12.71 -18.73 -11.72
N ASP A 162 12.12 -19.91 -11.53
CA ASP A 162 11.66 -20.38 -10.20
C ASP A 162 12.79 -20.31 -9.19
N THR A 163 13.94 -20.90 -9.50
CA THR A 163 15.10 -20.96 -8.60
C THR A 163 15.57 -19.56 -8.21
N LEU A 164 15.73 -18.66 -9.20
CA LEU A 164 16.19 -17.30 -8.94
C LEU A 164 15.15 -16.51 -8.16
N LEU A 165 13.87 -16.56 -8.53
CA LEU A 165 12.82 -15.82 -7.83
C LEU A 165 12.60 -16.34 -6.41
N SER A 166 12.76 -17.63 -6.15
CA SER A 166 12.76 -18.17 -4.78
C SER A 166 13.90 -17.59 -3.94
N GLN A 167 15.11 -17.42 -4.49
CA GLN A 167 16.22 -16.77 -3.80
C GLN A 167 15.94 -15.28 -3.55
N VAL A 168 15.31 -14.58 -4.50
CA VAL A 168 14.88 -13.19 -4.34
C VAL A 168 13.88 -13.05 -3.20
N GLU A 169 12.83 -13.88 -3.16
CA GLU A 169 11.82 -13.84 -2.10
C GLU A 169 12.41 -14.19 -0.73
N ALA A 170 13.30 -15.19 -0.64
CA ALA A 170 13.99 -15.54 0.60
C ALA A 170 14.88 -14.38 1.11
N THR A 171 15.56 -13.69 0.20
CA THR A 171 16.39 -12.52 0.53
C THR A 171 15.52 -11.36 1.01
N LYS A 172 14.42 -11.07 0.31
CA LYS A 172 13.43 -10.06 0.70
C LYS A 172 12.92 -10.31 2.12
N ALA A 173 12.48 -11.53 2.41
CA ALA A 173 11.95 -11.91 3.72
C ALA A 173 12.99 -11.76 4.85
N ARG A 174 14.28 -11.95 4.58
CA ARG A 174 15.36 -11.71 5.55
C ARG A 174 15.58 -10.22 5.79
N LEU A 175 15.63 -9.42 4.72
CA LEU A 175 15.79 -7.96 4.80
C LEU A 175 14.64 -7.31 5.57
N GLU A 176 13.39 -7.74 5.34
CA GLU A 176 12.20 -7.22 6.04
C GLU A 176 12.20 -7.47 7.56
N ARG A 177 13.02 -8.40 8.07
CA ARG A 177 13.17 -8.63 9.52
C ARG A 177 14.15 -7.66 10.18
N ILE A 178 15.07 -7.07 9.43
CA ILE A 178 16.14 -6.20 9.97
C ILE A 178 15.57 -4.99 10.71
N PRO A 179 14.55 -4.25 10.21
CA PRO A 179 14.00 -3.11 10.94
C PRO A 179 13.51 -3.47 12.35
N LYS A 180 12.89 -4.65 12.52
CA LYS A 180 12.46 -5.15 13.83
C LYS A 180 13.66 -5.43 14.74
N ILE A 181 14.71 -6.05 14.22
CA ILE A 181 15.95 -6.32 14.96
C ILE A 181 16.61 -5.01 15.40
N LEU A 182 16.71 -4.02 14.50
CA LEU A 182 17.28 -2.70 14.81
C LEU A 182 16.47 -1.95 15.87
N LYS A 183 15.14 -2.10 15.88
CA LYS A 183 14.29 -1.56 16.95
C LYS A 183 14.65 -2.18 18.31
N THR A 184 14.72 -3.51 18.39
CA THR A 184 15.10 -4.21 19.63
C THR A 184 16.53 -3.85 20.06
N PHE A 185 17.47 -3.77 19.10
CA PHE A 185 18.84 -3.35 19.36
C PHE A 185 18.90 -1.97 20.01
N ARG A 186 18.21 -0.97 19.46
CA ARG A 186 18.17 0.38 20.05
C ARG A 186 17.62 0.38 21.47
N GLN A 187 16.55 -0.39 21.73
CA GLN A 187 16.00 -0.55 23.06
C GLN A 187 17.02 -1.18 24.03
N SER A 188 17.70 -2.25 23.62
CA SER A 188 18.76 -2.89 24.43
C SER A 188 19.93 -1.95 24.71
N VAL A 189 20.33 -1.12 23.74
CA VAL A 189 21.39 -0.11 23.92
C VAL A 189 20.97 0.93 24.95
N LEU A 190 19.74 1.45 24.88
CA LEU A 190 19.22 2.40 25.87
C LEU A 190 19.24 1.78 27.27
N VAL A 191 18.72 0.55 27.44
CA VAL A 191 18.74 -0.16 28.73
C VAL A 191 20.18 -0.36 29.24
N ALA A 192 21.12 -0.76 28.38
CA ALA A 192 22.52 -0.91 28.76
C ALA A 192 23.17 0.43 29.15
N ALA A 193 22.78 1.53 28.52
CA ALA A 193 23.24 2.87 28.83
C ALA A 193 22.77 3.32 30.22
N VAL A 194 21.47 3.19 30.52
CA VAL A 194 20.88 3.66 31.79
C VAL A 194 21.13 2.72 32.97
N SER A 195 21.52 1.47 32.72
CA SER A 195 21.97 0.53 33.77
C SER A 195 23.48 0.61 34.06
N GLY A 196 24.23 1.40 33.29
CA GLY A 196 25.68 1.48 33.41
C GLY A 196 26.44 0.27 32.86
N LYS A 197 25.76 -0.74 32.30
CA LYS A 197 26.42 -1.89 31.63
C LYS A 197 27.24 -1.45 30.43
N LEU A 198 26.79 -0.43 29.71
CA LEU A 198 27.50 0.09 28.53
C LEU A 198 28.88 0.65 28.87
N THR A 199 29.09 1.12 30.11
CA THR A 199 30.34 1.75 30.58
C THR A 199 31.08 0.98 31.66
N GLU A 200 30.66 -0.24 31.98
CA GLU A 200 31.25 -1.06 33.06
C GLU A 200 32.78 -1.17 32.97
N LYS A 201 33.33 -1.56 31.81
CA LYS A 201 34.78 -1.64 31.60
C LYS A 201 35.49 -0.29 31.77
N TRP A 202 34.85 0.79 31.34
CA TRP A 202 35.43 2.13 31.49
C TRP A 202 35.46 2.53 32.97
N ARG A 203 34.37 2.25 33.72
CA ARG A 203 34.27 2.53 35.16
C ARG A 203 35.33 1.78 35.96
N ASN A 204 35.62 0.53 35.62
CA ASN A 204 36.66 -0.25 36.32
C ASN A 204 38.08 0.33 36.15
N ASN A 205 38.33 1.05 35.06
CA ASN A 205 39.65 1.63 34.75
C ASN A 205 39.77 3.10 35.17
N ASN A 206 38.69 3.73 35.63
CA ASN A 206 38.67 5.15 35.98
C ASN A 206 38.19 5.32 37.42
N ARG A 207 38.76 6.29 38.14
CA ARG A 207 38.27 6.63 39.49
C ARG A 207 36.97 7.42 39.34
N CYS A 208 35.84 6.77 39.61
CA CYS A 208 34.54 7.43 39.61
C CYS A 208 34.15 7.80 41.05
N THR A 209 33.83 9.05 41.29
CA THR A 209 33.29 9.52 42.57
C THR A 209 31.78 9.29 42.60
N PRO A 210 31.20 8.84 43.74
CA PRO A 210 29.76 8.76 43.90
C PRO A 210 29.08 10.13 43.71
N VAL A 211 27.92 10.14 43.06
CA VAL A 211 27.19 11.38 42.71
C VAL A 211 26.48 12.08 43.87
N HIS A 212 26.52 11.54 45.09
CA HIS A 212 25.76 12.05 46.24
C HIS A 212 26.02 13.54 46.52
N GLU A 213 27.28 13.96 46.54
CA GLU A 213 27.65 15.37 46.75
C GLU A 213 27.27 16.24 45.55
N THR A 214 27.46 15.73 44.31
CA THR A 214 27.05 16.42 43.09
C THR A 214 25.56 16.72 43.08
N ILE A 215 24.73 15.74 43.46
CA ILE A 215 23.27 15.91 43.55
C ILE A 215 22.91 16.93 44.64
N ALA A 216 23.54 16.85 45.82
CA ALA A 216 23.31 17.83 46.88
C ALA A 216 23.63 19.26 46.43
N ASN A 217 24.76 19.45 45.75
CA ASN A 217 25.18 20.74 45.19
C ASN A 217 24.19 21.26 44.13
N ILE A 218 23.69 20.38 43.25
CA ILE A 218 22.66 20.73 42.27
C ILE A 218 21.38 21.19 42.98
N GLU A 219 20.93 20.46 44.00
CA GLU A 219 19.71 20.83 44.75
C GLU A 219 19.88 22.15 45.50
N THR A 220 21.02 22.39 46.15
CA THR A 220 21.31 23.66 46.83
C THR A 220 21.35 24.83 45.85
N ALA A 221 22.07 24.69 44.73
CA ALA A 221 22.12 25.73 43.69
C ALA A 221 20.73 26.02 43.11
N ARG A 222 19.91 24.98 42.91
CA ARG A 222 18.54 25.09 42.43
C ARG A 222 17.65 25.88 43.41
N GLN A 223 17.78 25.64 44.71
CA GLN A 223 17.00 26.35 45.74
C GLN A 223 17.28 27.86 45.78
N LEU A 224 18.51 28.29 45.46
CA LEU A 224 18.86 29.72 45.40
C LEU A 224 18.18 30.44 44.24
N VAL A 225 17.82 29.72 43.17
CA VAL A 225 17.29 30.30 41.93
C VAL A 225 15.76 30.22 41.87
N ILE A 226 15.15 29.21 42.50
CA ILE A 226 13.70 29.04 42.53
C ILE A 226 13.10 29.87 43.67
N LYS A 227 12.49 31.02 43.33
CA LYS A 227 11.72 31.85 44.29
C LYS A 227 10.35 31.20 44.56
N GLY A 228 10.22 30.46 45.66
CA GLY A 228 8.93 29.97 46.16
C GLY A 228 8.96 28.57 46.76
N LYS A 229 7.96 28.25 47.60
CA LYS A 229 7.72 26.90 48.16
C LYS A 229 7.12 25.98 47.10
N ASP A 230 7.86 25.68 46.02
CA ASP A 230 7.49 24.52 45.21
C ASP A 230 7.77 23.28 46.07
N LYS A 231 6.69 22.63 46.55
CA LYS A 231 6.79 21.36 47.26
C LYS A 231 7.55 20.40 46.35
N LYS A 232 8.72 19.94 46.81
CA LYS A 232 9.53 18.88 46.17
C LYS A 232 8.57 17.79 45.71
N ALA A 233 8.57 17.48 44.41
CA ALA A 233 7.72 16.40 43.91
C ALA A 233 8.07 15.15 44.72
N LYS A 234 7.05 14.48 45.29
CA LYS A 234 7.28 13.18 45.92
C LYS A 234 7.91 12.31 44.85
N SER A 235 9.11 11.83 45.12
CA SER A 235 9.80 10.95 44.21
C SER A 235 8.96 9.69 44.10
N HIS A 236 8.16 9.56 43.04
CA HIS A 236 7.65 8.27 42.62
C HIS A 236 8.82 7.53 41.97
N LEU A 237 9.85 7.24 42.79
CA LEU A 237 10.82 6.21 42.48
C LEU A 237 10.00 4.93 42.43
N LYS A 238 9.58 4.53 41.22
CA LYS A 238 9.30 3.12 41.01
C LYS A 238 10.64 2.44 41.20
N GLU A 239 10.84 1.84 42.37
CA GLU A 239 12.04 1.06 42.68
C GLU A 239 12.23 -0.01 41.61
N GLU A 240 13.42 0.06 41.00
CA GLU A 240 14.24 -1.07 40.55
C GLU A 240 13.70 -1.94 39.41
N GLU A 241 13.74 -1.42 38.18
CA GLU A 241 13.76 -2.32 37.00
C GLU A 241 15.13 -2.98 36.79
N TYR A 242 16.21 -2.43 37.35
CA TYR A 242 17.57 -2.99 37.28
C TYR A 242 18.52 -2.34 38.30
N VAL A 243 19.57 -3.10 38.65
CA VAL A 243 20.67 -2.65 39.51
C VAL A 243 21.52 -1.61 38.76
N ILE A 244 21.84 -0.51 39.44
CA ILE A 244 22.74 0.54 38.96
C ILE A 244 24.10 0.47 39.67
N PRO A 245 25.16 1.07 39.11
CA PRO A 245 26.47 1.14 39.77
C PRO A 245 26.40 1.87 41.11
N ASN A 246 27.24 1.49 42.07
CA ASN A 246 27.32 2.12 43.39
C ASN A 246 27.77 3.60 43.36
N THR A 247 28.38 4.04 42.26
CA THR A 247 28.74 5.44 42.04
C THR A 247 27.57 6.29 41.52
N TRP A 248 26.46 5.65 41.14
CA TRP A 248 25.27 6.31 40.61
C TRP A 248 24.19 6.42 41.68
N GLN A 249 23.19 7.26 41.43
CA GLN A 249 22.04 7.38 42.31
C GLN A 249 20.77 7.62 41.51
N TRP A 250 19.69 6.96 41.91
CA TRP A 250 18.35 7.25 41.41
C TRP A 250 17.86 8.59 41.94
N VAL A 251 17.48 9.48 41.02
CA VAL A 251 16.95 10.81 41.32
C VAL A 251 15.76 11.14 40.44
N SER A 252 14.89 12.04 40.87
CA SER A 252 13.82 12.55 39.99
C SER A 252 14.39 13.47 38.91
N LEU A 253 13.77 13.49 37.73
CA LEU A 253 14.12 14.44 36.67
C LEU A 253 13.92 15.90 37.14
N ASP A 254 12.94 16.17 38.00
CA ASP A 254 12.75 17.48 38.62
C ASP A 254 13.97 17.92 39.44
N SER A 255 14.59 17.03 40.23
CA SER A 255 15.82 17.33 40.98
C SER A 255 16.98 17.74 40.07
N LEU A 256 17.05 17.19 38.84
CA LEU A 256 18.09 17.49 37.86
C LEU A 256 17.76 18.70 36.96
N SER A 257 16.59 19.32 37.14
CA SER A 257 16.08 20.35 36.23
C SER A 257 15.83 21.68 36.94
N LYS A 258 16.32 22.78 36.37
CA LYS A 258 15.99 24.14 36.82
C LYS A 258 14.51 24.44 36.63
N LYS A 259 13.92 23.96 35.54
CA LYS A 259 12.52 24.19 35.19
C LYS A 259 12.00 23.09 34.28
N ILE A 260 10.81 22.57 34.61
CA ILE A 260 10.02 21.68 33.73
C ILE A 260 8.65 22.32 33.55
N THR A 261 8.33 22.70 32.32
CA THR A 261 7.08 23.41 31.99
C THR A 261 6.61 23.06 30.57
N ASP A 262 5.54 23.69 30.09
CA ASP A 262 5.04 23.55 28.72
C ASP A 262 4.69 24.90 28.11
N GLY A 263 4.42 24.87 26.81
CA GLY A 263 4.04 26.04 26.02
C GLY A 263 2.65 26.62 26.32
N ALA A 264 2.14 27.41 25.38
CA ALA A 264 0.86 28.11 25.51
C ALA A 264 -0.34 27.15 25.57
N HIS A 265 -1.22 27.31 26.57
CA HIS A 265 -2.46 26.53 26.76
C HIS A 265 -3.64 27.00 25.92
N HIS A 266 -3.48 28.15 25.26
CA HIS A 266 -4.43 28.68 24.30
C HIS A 266 -3.72 28.86 22.97
N THR A 267 -4.47 28.66 21.88
CA THR A 267 -3.99 28.92 20.53
C THR A 267 -3.70 30.42 20.39
N PRO A 268 -2.45 30.83 20.12
CA PRO A 268 -2.13 32.24 19.90
C PRO A 268 -2.68 32.71 18.54
N THR A 269 -2.76 34.02 18.37
CA THR A 269 -3.05 34.62 17.06
C THR A 269 -1.87 34.39 16.12
N TYR A 270 -2.11 33.62 15.05
CA TYR A 270 -1.09 33.34 14.05
C TYR A 270 -0.90 34.53 13.10
N THR A 271 0.33 34.71 12.67
CA THR A 271 0.75 35.70 11.69
C THR A 271 1.38 35.01 10.47
N GLU A 272 1.45 35.68 9.32
CA GLU A 272 2.12 35.14 8.13
C GLU A 272 3.65 35.04 8.31
N SER A 273 4.23 35.93 9.11
CA SER A 273 5.63 35.97 9.48
C SER A 273 5.81 36.39 10.96
N GLY A 274 6.97 36.13 11.54
CA GLY A 274 7.28 36.54 12.91
C GLY A 274 8.14 35.52 13.65
N ILE A 275 7.86 35.34 14.95
CA ILE A 275 8.55 34.35 15.78
C ILE A 275 7.93 32.97 15.55
N HIS A 276 8.77 31.96 15.39
CA HIS A 276 8.32 30.58 15.17
C HIS A 276 7.48 30.07 16.35
N PHE A 277 6.44 29.31 16.03
CA PHE A 277 5.55 28.68 17.01
C PHE A 277 5.55 27.16 16.81
N ILE A 278 6.25 26.47 17.71
CA ILE A 278 6.59 25.05 17.61
C ILE A 278 5.56 24.22 18.35
N SER A 279 5.11 23.16 17.69
CA SER A 279 4.16 22.18 18.20
C SER A 279 4.70 20.76 17.99
N VAL A 280 3.92 19.76 18.39
CA VAL A 280 4.26 18.34 18.20
C VAL A 280 4.63 17.96 16.75
N LYS A 281 4.07 18.62 15.73
CA LYS A 281 4.34 18.28 14.31
C LYS A 281 5.78 18.63 13.89
N ASP A 282 6.36 19.60 14.59
CA ASP A 282 7.62 20.28 14.27
C ASP A 282 8.83 19.61 14.98
N ILE A 283 8.60 18.61 15.84
CA ILE A 283 9.67 17.84 16.50
C ILE A 283 9.79 16.47 15.82
N ARG A 284 10.95 16.20 15.21
CA ARG A 284 11.24 14.97 14.45
C ARG A 284 12.72 14.62 14.55
N ASP A 285 13.02 13.32 14.66
CA ASP A 285 14.37 12.77 14.55
C ASP A 285 15.44 13.44 15.43
N GLY A 286 15.07 13.82 16.66
CA GLY A 286 15.98 14.47 17.62
C GLY A 286 16.20 15.96 17.36
N ALA A 287 15.44 16.58 16.46
CA ALA A 287 15.59 17.96 16.04
C ALA A 287 14.23 18.70 15.93
N ILE A 288 14.33 20.02 15.82
CA ILE A 288 13.21 20.92 15.53
C ILE A 288 13.24 21.24 14.04
N ASP A 289 12.14 21.02 13.35
CA ASP A 289 11.92 21.36 11.95
C ASP A 289 11.26 22.74 11.85
N PHE A 290 11.99 23.72 11.33
CA PHE A 290 11.54 25.11 11.18
C PHE A 290 10.92 25.40 9.79
N SER A 291 10.85 24.41 8.90
CA SER A 291 10.51 24.61 7.48
C SER A 291 9.04 24.95 7.24
N ASP A 292 8.12 24.44 8.07
CA ASP A 292 6.67 24.61 7.96
C ASP A 292 6.02 24.93 9.32
N THR A 293 6.64 25.84 10.07
CA THR A 293 6.09 26.26 11.37
C THR A 293 5.08 27.37 11.22
N LYS A 294 4.18 27.50 12.20
CA LYS A 294 3.35 28.71 12.33
C LYS A 294 4.17 29.85 12.92
N PHE A 295 3.72 31.08 12.73
CA PHE A 295 4.33 32.26 13.33
C PHE A 295 3.38 32.99 14.28
N ILE A 296 3.96 33.69 15.24
CA ILE A 296 3.28 34.63 16.13
C ILE A 296 4.02 35.97 16.16
N SER A 297 3.33 37.02 16.58
CA SER A 297 3.96 38.33 16.79
C SER A 297 5.00 38.29 17.92
N GLU A 298 6.01 39.16 17.83
CA GLU A 298 7.03 39.34 18.86
C GLU A 298 6.41 39.71 20.23
N LYS A 299 5.38 40.58 20.23
CA LYS A 299 4.63 40.94 21.45
C LYS A 299 4.03 39.72 22.13
N GLU A 300 3.51 38.77 21.36
CA GLU A 300 2.93 37.54 21.90
C GLU A 300 4.02 36.57 22.37
N HIS A 301 5.13 36.46 21.63
CA HIS A 301 6.31 35.71 22.07
C HIS A 301 6.84 36.21 23.42
N LEU A 302 7.04 37.52 23.59
CA LEU A 302 7.53 38.13 24.83
C LEU A 302 6.62 37.87 26.05
N LYS A 303 5.31 37.63 25.83
CA LYS A 303 4.40 37.20 26.90
C LYS A 303 4.58 35.72 27.22
N LEU A 304 4.62 34.87 26.20
CA LEU A 304 4.71 33.42 26.34
C LEU A 304 6.07 32.98 26.91
N SER A 305 7.16 33.63 26.51
CA SER A 305 8.53 33.34 26.94
C SER A 305 8.75 33.59 28.43
N LYS A 306 8.00 34.50 29.08
CA LYS A 306 8.03 34.67 30.55
C LYS A 306 7.73 33.38 31.30
N ARG A 307 6.75 32.60 30.80
CA ARG A 307 6.38 31.31 31.39
C ARG A 307 7.28 30.19 30.89
N CYS A 308 7.58 30.16 29.59
CA CYS A 308 8.36 29.10 28.95
C CYS A 308 9.55 29.70 28.17
N PRO A 309 10.62 30.13 28.86
CA PRO A 309 11.80 30.70 28.21
C PRO A 309 12.63 29.56 27.64
N VAL A 310 12.77 29.48 26.32
CA VAL A 310 13.59 28.45 25.67
C VAL A 310 14.99 29.00 25.40
N GLU A 311 16.02 28.21 25.72
CA GLU A 311 17.44 28.53 25.60
C GLU A 311 18.18 27.39 24.87
N VAL A 312 19.34 27.70 24.29
CA VAL A 312 20.22 26.69 23.70
C VAL A 312 20.67 25.69 24.77
N GLY A 313 20.62 24.39 24.44
CA GLY A 313 20.95 23.29 25.35
C GLY A 313 19.76 22.72 26.13
N ASP A 314 18.58 23.34 26.03
CA ASP A 314 17.36 22.80 26.60
C ASP A 314 16.87 21.54 25.86
N LEU A 315 16.13 20.70 26.58
CA LEU A 315 15.48 19.51 26.03
C LEU A 315 13.97 19.75 25.87
N LEU A 316 13.47 19.46 24.68
CA LEU A 316 12.06 19.45 24.36
C LEU A 316 11.53 18.02 24.31
N VAL A 317 10.32 17.79 24.81
CA VAL A 317 9.65 16.49 24.76
C VAL A 317 8.18 16.68 24.37
N THR A 318 7.72 15.93 23.36
CA THR A 318 6.30 15.98 22.97
C THR A 318 5.43 15.22 23.97
N LYS A 319 4.35 15.85 24.42
CA LYS A 319 3.47 15.31 25.47
C LYS A 319 2.03 15.03 25.06
N SER A 320 1.60 15.54 23.92
CA SER A 320 0.26 15.32 23.35
C SER A 320 0.34 15.09 21.85
N GLY A 321 -0.52 14.24 21.31
CA GLY A 321 -0.43 13.78 19.91
C GLY A 321 0.60 12.65 19.78
N THR A 322 1.68 12.87 19.03
CA THR A 322 2.83 11.94 19.00
C THR A 322 3.69 12.15 20.26
N ILE A 323 3.43 11.37 21.30
CA ILE A 323 4.12 11.46 22.60
C ILE A 323 5.55 10.91 22.54
N GLY A 324 6.46 11.56 23.26
CA GLY A 324 7.79 11.06 23.61
C GLY A 324 8.88 11.28 22.56
N ARG A 325 8.61 12.09 21.52
CA ARG A 325 9.68 12.60 20.65
C ARG A 325 10.44 13.69 21.38
N THR A 326 11.75 13.70 21.22
CA THR A 326 12.63 14.65 21.88
C THR A 326 13.42 15.48 20.87
N ALA A 327 13.87 16.66 21.30
CA ALA A 327 14.82 17.48 20.56
C ALA A 327 15.64 18.34 21.51
N ILE A 328 16.93 18.47 21.24
CA ILE A 328 17.79 19.42 21.96
C ILE A 328 17.85 20.70 21.16
N VAL A 329 17.68 21.85 21.83
CA VAL A 329 17.74 23.17 21.21
C VAL A 329 19.20 23.47 20.85
N LYS A 330 19.53 23.42 19.56
CA LYS A 330 20.91 23.59 19.04
C LYS A 330 21.20 24.97 18.45
N ALA A 331 20.17 25.67 17.99
CA ALA A 331 20.31 26.93 17.28
C ALA A 331 19.74 28.09 18.10
N ASN A 332 20.33 29.28 17.94
CA ASN A 332 19.84 30.51 18.56
C ASN A 332 18.70 31.13 17.71
N ILE A 333 17.71 30.30 17.35
CA ILE A 333 16.48 30.75 16.70
C ILE A 333 15.46 30.96 17.80
N GLU A 334 14.82 32.13 17.83
CA GLU A 334 13.75 32.41 18.79
C GLU A 334 12.46 31.71 18.39
N PHE A 335 11.82 31.05 19.36
CA PHE A 335 10.53 30.42 19.16
C PHE A 335 9.76 30.28 20.46
N SER A 336 8.44 30.11 20.31
CA SER A 336 7.52 29.75 21.40
C SER A 336 6.99 28.34 21.21
N LEU A 337 6.66 27.68 22.31
CA LEU A 337 6.08 26.33 22.30
C LEU A 337 4.56 26.36 22.44
N PHE A 338 3.88 25.38 21.86
CA PHE A 338 2.51 25.03 22.19
C PHE A 338 2.44 24.10 23.41
N VAL A 339 1.29 24.00 24.07
CA VAL A 339 1.06 23.09 25.22
C VAL A 339 1.36 21.63 24.91
N SER A 340 1.39 21.21 23.64
CA SER A 340 1.74 19.82 23.28
C SER A 340 3.23 19.48 23.45
N VAL A 341 4.09 20.46 23.77
CA VAL A 341 5.53 20.29 23.97
C VAL A 341 5.93 20.74 25.37
N ALA A 342 6.64 19.87 26.09
CA ALA A 342 7.27 20.17 27.37
C ALA A 342 8.72 20.66 27.14
N LEU A 343 9.12 21.61 27.98
CA LEU A 343 10.47 22.14 28.10
C LEU A 343 11.10 21.61 29.38
N ILE A 344 12.32 21.09 29.27
CA ILE A 344 13.15 20.63 30.38
C ILE A 344 14.48 21.40 30.32
N LYS A 345 14.74 22.21 31.34
CA LYS A 345 15.98 22.98 31.47
C LYS A 345 16.89 22.28 32.50
N PRO A 346 18.10 21.80 32.13
CA PRO A 346 19.05 21.23 33.08
C PRO A 346 19.36 22.19 34.24
N ALA A 347 19.57 21.67 35.45
CA ALA A 347 19.84 22.49 36.62
C ALA A 347 21.28 23.03 36.71
N SER A 348 22.23 22.34 36.09
CA SER A 348 23.67 22.61 36.21
C SER A 348 24.44 22.03 35.02
N ILE A 349 25.67 22.50 34.81
CA ILE A 349 26.64 21.94 33.86
C ILE A 349 27.05 20.50 34.19
N GLU A 350 26.80 20.05 35.42
CA GLU A 350 26.97 18.67 35.87
C GLU A 350 25.93 17.71 35.27
N VAL A 351 24.87 18.26 34.65
CA VAL A 351 23.77 17.52 34.08
C VAL A 351 23.86 17.56 32.55
N ASN A 352 24.24 16.45 31.94
CA ASN A 352 24.31 16.34 30.49
C ASN A 352 22.90 16.14 29.91
N THR A 353 22.42 17.11 29.12
CA THR A 353 21.10 17.05 28.48
C THR A 353 20.91 15.80 27.61
N LYS A 354 21.94 15.34 26.89
CA LYS A 354 21.85 14.13 26.06
C LYS A 354 21.70 12.87 26.91
N PHE A 355 22.28 12.85 28.11
CA PHE A 355 22.10 11.73 29.05
C PHE A 355 20.67 11.68 29.60
N ILE A 356 20.08 12.85 29.90
CA ILE A 356 18.65 12.95 30.24
C ILE A 356 17.78 12.45 29.07
N ASP A 357 18.10 12.86 27.84
CA ASP A 357 17.39 12.42 26.63
C ASP A 357 17.42 10.88 26.47
N ILE A 358 18.59 10.25 26.64
CA ILE A 358 18.73 8.78 26.63
C ILE A 358 17.80 8.12 27.67
N SER A 359 17.75 8.68 28.88
CA SER A 359 16.91 8.16 29.97
C SER A 359 15.42 8.32 29.67
N LEU A 360 15.02 9.46 29.09
CA LEU A 360 13.65 9.71 28.64
C LEU A 360 13.25 8.79 27.50
N GLN A 361 14.12 8.58 26.51
CA GLN A 361 13.85 7.68 25.39
C GLN A 361 13.65 6.25 25.87
N LYS A 362 14.44 5.79 26.85
CA LYS A 362 14.22 4.49 27.49
C LYS A 362 12.82 4.41 28.09
N TRP A 363 12.44 5.38 28.91
CA TRP A 363 11.13 5.40 29.57
C TRP A 363 9.97 5.46 28.57
N VAL A 364 10.04 6.35 27.58
CA VAL A 364 9.02 6.50 26.53
C VAL A 364 8.82 5.19 25.76
N ASN A 365 9.90 4.44 25.50
CA ASN A 365 9.83 3.18 24.76
C ASN A 365 9.15 2.04 25.53
N GLU A 366 9.01 2.16 26.85
CA GLU A 366 8.31 1.21 27.72
C GLU A 366 6.83 1.56 27.91
N ILE A 367 6.45 2.81 27.64
CA ILE A 367 5.04 3.20 27.62
C ILE A 367 4.39 2.45 26.46
N ASP A 368 3.59 1.44 26.77
CA ASP A 368 2.92 0.60 25.78
C ASP A 368 2.06 1.46 24.83
N VAL A 369 2.60 1.68 23.62
CA VAL A 369 1.98 2.41 22.53
C VAL A 369 0.93 1.54 21.82
N SER A 370 0.87 0.23 22.08
CA SER A 370 -0.07 -0.69 21.43
C SER A 370 -1.51 -0.60 21.95
N SER A 371 -1.73 0.06 23.10
CA SER A 371 -3.08 0.46 23.53
C SER A 371 -3.71 1.55 22.65
N ARG A 372 -3.05 1.95 21.54
CA ARG A 372 -3.47 2.99 20.59
C ARG A 372 -4.24 2.47 19.38
N ILE A 373 -4.60 1.19 19.35
CA ILE A 373 -5.53 0.65 18.35
C ILE A 373 -6.82 0.28 19.09
N VAL A 374 -7.91 0.95 18.72
CA VAL A 374 -9.28 0.88 19.27
C VAL A 374 -9.55 1.77 20.49
N GLY A 375 -10.08 2.98 20.22
CA GLY A 375 -11.09 3.65 21.05
C GLY A 375 -10.73 4.16 22.46
N SER A 376 -9.54 3.89 23.00
CA SER A 376 -9.17 4.34 24.35
C SER A 376 -8.42 5.68 24.35
N ALA A 377 -8.72 6.55 25.32
CA ALA A 377 -8.27 7.94 25.41
C ALA A 377 -6.76 8.12 25.22
N ILE A 378 -6.37 9.16 24.47
CA ILE A 378 -4.98 9.59 24.28
C ILE A 378 -4.32 9.74 25.67
N LYS A 379 -3.41 8.83 26.03
CA LYS A 379 -2.58 8.98 27.24
C LYS A 379 -1.59 10.12 27.03
N ASN A 380 -2.00 11.36 27.29
CA ASN A 380 -1.09 12.50 27.34
C ASN A 380 -0.01 12.25 28.41
N LEU A 381 1.22 12.67 28.15
CA LEU A 381 2.28 12.70 29.15
C LEU A 381 2.06 13.93 30.03
N HIS A 382 1.69 13.77 31.30
CA HIS A 382 1.49 14.95 32.14
C HIS A 382 2.83 15.50 32.60
N LEU A 383 2.91 16.83 32.82
CA LEU A 383 4.13 17.44 33.37
C LEU A 383 4.53 16.84 34.71
N ARG A 384 3.55 16.35 35.49
CA ARG A 384 3.77 15.63 36.73
C ARG A 384 4.56 14.34 36.49
N ASP A 385 4.15 13.53 35.52
CA ASP A 385 4.83 12.27 35.17
C ASP A 385 6.27 12.52 34.72
N ILE A 386 6.49 13.57 33.92
CA ILE A 386 7.83 13.98 33.48
C ILE A 386 8.69 14.39 34.69
N LYS A 387 8.16 15.20 35.60
CA LYS A 387 8.88 15.65 36.82
C LYS A 387 9.26 14.49 37.72
N GLU A 388 8.36 13.53 37.88
CA GLU A 388 8.51 12.39 38.79
C GLU A 388 9.35 11.24 38.19
N LEU A 389 9.72 11.32 36.91
CA LEU A 389 10.54 10.32 36.23
C LEU A 389 11.84 10.03 37.00
N ALA A 390 12.09 8.76 37.29
CA ALA A 390 13.33 8.30 37.90
C ALA A 390 14.46 8.24 36.86
N ILE A 391 15.57 8.90 37.15
CA ILE A 391 16.78 8.97 36.33
C ILE A 391 17.93 8.33 37.11
N PRO A 392 18.66 7.36 36.53
CA PRO A 392 19.84 6.78 37.15
C PRO A 392 21.02 7.71 36.89
N PHE A 393 21.27 8.67 37.78
CA PHE A 393 22.23 9.74 37.55
C PHE A 393 23.66 9.25 37.76
N ALA A 394 24.48 9.40 36.70
CA ALA A 394 25.88 9.00 36.65
C ALA A 394 26.83 10.20 36.87
N PRO A 395 28.12 9.98 37.22
CA PRO A 395 29.13 11.03 37.23
C PRO A 395 29.27 11.72 35.88
N LYS A 396 29.60 13.02 35.86
CA LYS A 396 29.62 13.86 34.66
C LYS A 396 30.48 13.29 33.53
N GLU A 397 31.67 12.82 33.85
CA GLU A 397 32.60 12.21 32.89
C GLU A 397 31.99 10.92 32.31
N GLU A 398 31.34 10.11 33.15
CA GLU A 398 30.69 8.89 32.72
C GLU A 398 29.48 9.17 31.82
N GLN A 399 28.67 10.18 32.14
CA GLN A 399 27.55 10.62 31.29
C GLN A 399 28.04 10.94 29.87
N ALA A 400 29.16 11.64 29.72
CA ALA A 400 29.74 11.96 28.41
C ALA A 400 30.16 10.69 27.64
N VAL A 401 30.77 9.72 28.32
CA VAL A 401 31.18 8.44 27.72
C VAL A 401 29.97 7.61 27.30
N ILE A 402 28.91 7.58 28.11
CA ILE A 402 27.65 6.91 27.79
C ILE A 402 27.04 7.51 26.52
N VAL A 403 26.90 8.84 26.50
CA VAL A 403 26.34 9.57 25.36
C VAL A 403 27.11 9.24 24.08
N HIS A 404 28.44 9.31 24.13
CA HIS A 404 29.28 8.99 22.99
C HIS A 404 29.07 7.56 22.48
N ARG A 405 29.05 6.55 23.37
CA ARG A 405 28.83 5.15 23.00
C ARG A 405 27.43 4.90 22.43
N VAL A 406 26.40 5.56 22.96
CA VAL A 406 25.04 5.44 22.43
C VAL A 406 24.96 6.05 21.03
N GLU A 407 25.55 7.23 20.82
CA GLU A 407 25.62 7.87 19.51
C GLU A 407 26.31 6.97 18.48
N GLU A 408 27.49 6.41 18.80
CA GLU A 408 28.20 5.47 17.93
C GLU A 408 27.34 4.24 17.53
N LEU A 409 26.67 3.63 18.51
CA LEU A 409 25.83 2.45 18.27
C LEU A 409 24.56 2.80 17.46
N PHE A 410 23.99 3.98 17.68
CA PHE A 410 22.82 4.44 16.95
C PHE A 410 23.16 4.81 15.50
N ASP A 411 24.32 5.43 15.27
CA ASP A 411 24.83 5.71 13.93
C ASP A 411 25.14 4.42 13.17
N PHE A 412 25.72 3.42 13.85
CA PHE A 412 25.90 2.08 13.28
C PHE A 412 24.55 1.45 12.86
N ALA A 413 23.53 1.51 13.73
CA ALA A 413 22.19 1.02 13.40
C ALA A 413 21.56 1.77 12.22
N LYS A 414 21.72 3.10 12.16
CA LYS A 414 21.24 3.95 11.06
C LYS A 414 21.87 3.57 9.72
N ASN A 415 23.18 3.29 9.70
CA ASN A 415 23.89 2.83 8.50
C ASN A 415 23.33 1.49 7.99
N ILE A 416 23.09 0.53 8.89
CA ILE A 416 22.48 -0.76 8.54
C ILE A 416 21.07 -0.56 7.97
N GLU A 417 20.27 0.31 8.58
CA GLU A 417 18.91 0.62 8.11
C GLU A 417 18.94 1.20 6.69
N GLN A 418 19.81 2.17 6.42
CA GLN A 418 19.98 2.75 5.09
C GLN A 418 20.38 1.70 4.04
N LYS A 419 21.37 0.85 4.36
CA LYS A 419 21.81 -0.25 3.48
C LYS A 419 20.69 -1.26 3.22
N THR A 420 19.90 -1.57 4.24
CA THR A 420 18.76 -2.49 4.14
C THR A 420 17.69 -1.93 3.21
N ASN A 421 17.33 -0.65 3.38
CA ASN A 421 16.34 0.01 2.53
C ASN A 421 16.80 0.07 1.07
N ALA A 422 18.06 0.39 0.82
CA ALA A 422 18.63 0.35 -0.53
C ALA A 422 18.63 -1.07 -1.13
N ALA A 423 18.90 -2.10 -0.31
CA ALA A 423 18.84 -3.49 -0.75
C ALA A 423 17.40 -3.94 -1.09
N LEU A 424 16.41 -3.54 -0.30
CA LEU A 424 14.99 -3.82 -0.56
C LEU A 424 14.53 -3.23 -1.90
N GLU A 425 14.91 -1.99 -2.21
CA GLU A 425 14.60 -1.37 -3.51
C GLU A 425 15.28 -2.10 -4.68
N ARG A 426 16.54 -2.56 -4.51
CA ARG A 426 17.21 -3.38 -5.54
C ARG A 426 16.51 -4.71 -5.76
N VAL A 427 16.10 -5.38 -4.68
CA VAL A 427 15.37 -6.66 -4.71
C VAL A 427 14.02 -6.52 -5.45
N LYS A 428 13.32 -5.40 -5.26
CA LYS A 428 12.09 -5.08 -5.99
C LYS A 428 12.30 -5.05 -7.50
N ASN A 429 13.40 -4.47 -7.96
CA ASN A 429 13.75 -4.38 -9.39
C ASN A 429 14.33 -5.68 -9.95
N LEU A 430 14.93 -6.51 -9.10
CA LEU A 430 15.59 -7.76 -9.50
C LEU A 430 14.61 -8.75 -10.14
N ARG A 431 13.36 -8.82 -9.66
CA ARG A 431 12.33 -9.68 -10.26
C ARG A 431 12.13 -9.41 -11.76
N GLN A 432 11.96 -8.14 -12.13
CA GLN A 432 11.77 -7.76 -13.52
C GLN A 432 13.06 -7.94 -14.34
N SER A 433 14.23 -7.70 -13.73
CA SER A 433 15.51 -7.99 -14.39
C SER A 433 15.70 -9.48 -14.70
N VAL A 434 15.32 -10.38 -13.78
CA VAL A 434 15.39 -11.84 -13.99
C VAL A 434 14.48 -12.24 -15.15
N LEU A 435 13.22 -11.78 -15.15
CA LEU A 435 12.28 -12.06 -16.24
C LEU A 435 12.81 -11.52 -17.58
N ALA A 436 13.31 -10.29 -17.60
CA ALA A 436 13.84 -9.69 -18.83
C ALA A 436 15.05 -10.45 -19.38
N LYS A 437 15.99 -10.88 -18.51
CA LYS A 437 17.13 -11.72 -18.94
C LYS A 437 16.68 -13.11 -19.41
N ALA A 438 15.67 -13.68 -18.74
CA ALA A 438 15.13 -14.97 -19.11
C ALA A 438 14.58 -14.94 -20.54
N PHE A 439 13.75 -13.95 -20.86
CA PHE A 439 13.12 -13.81 -22.18
C PHE A 439 13.97 -13.06 -23.22
N ARG A 440 15.24 -12.77 -22.91
CA ARG A 440 16.29 -12.46 -23.90
C ARG A 440 17.23 -13.65 -24.15
N GLY A 441 16.93 -14.81 -23.59
CA GLY A 441 17.73 -16.02 -23.75
C GLY A 441 19.10 -15.97 -23.04
N GLU A 442 19.34 -14.96 -22.19
CA GLU A 442 20.61 -14.80 -21.47
C GLU A 442 20.75 -15.84 -20.35
N LEU A 443 19.65 -16.24 -19.70
CA LEU A 443 19.70 -17.21 -18.60
C LEU A 443 19.99 -18.64 -19.07
N THR A 444 19.74 -18.95 -20.35
CA THR A 444 19.87 -20.31 -20.91
C THR A 444 20.94 -20.42 -21.99
N ALA A 445 21.76 -19.38 -22.20
CA ALA A 445 22.81 -19.37 -23.23
C ALA A 445 23.74 -20.60 -23.14
N ASP A 446 24.31 -20.87 -21.97
CA ASP A 446 25.21 -22.03 -21.76
C ASP A 446 24.47 -23.35 -21.96
N TRP A 447 23.21 -23.42 -21.54
CA TRP A 447 22.39 -24.63 -21.73
C TRP A 447 22.10 -24.87 -23.22
N ARG A 448 21.80 -23.82 -23.99
CA ARG A 448 21.60 -23.93 -25.44
C ARG A 448 22.88 -24.39 -26.14
N ALA A 449 24.03 -23.82 -25.78
CA ALA A 449 25.32 -24.22 -26.36
C ALA A 449 25.64 -25.70 -26.10
N ALA A 450 25.27 -26.22 -24.93
CA ALA A 450 25.48 -27.61 -24.55
C ALA A 450 24.41 -28.59 -25.09
N ASN A 451 23.27 -28.10 -25.59
CA ASN A 451 22.13 -28.94 -26.00
C ASN A 451 21.55 -28.54 -27.38
N PRO A 452 22.35 -28.49 -28.46
CA PRO A 452 21.88 -28.07 -29.78
C PRO A 452 20.76 -28.96 -30.33
N ASP A 453 20.82 -30.28 -30.11
CA ASP A 453 19.85 -31.24 -30.62
C ASP A 453 18.44 -31.04 -30.03
N LEU A 454 18.34 -30.47 -28.82
CA LEU A 454 17.07 -30.20 -28.13
C LEU A 454 16.39 -28.91 -28.58
N ILE A 455 17.02 -28.14 -29.47
CA ILE A 455 16.55 -26.84 -29.94
C ILE A 455 16.57 -26.67 -31.47
N SER A 456 17.05 -27.67 -32.21
CA SER A 456 17.14 -27.67 -33.68
C SER A 456 16.23 -28.72 -34.33
N GLY A 457 16.05 -28.63 -35.66
CA GLY A 457 15.28 -29.61 -36.43
C GLY A 457 13.85 -29.74 -35.93
N ASP A 458 13.39 -30.96 -35.62
CA ASP A 458 12.04 -31.24 -35.11
C ASP A 458 11.75 -30.65 -33.72
N ASN A 459 12.80 -30.23 -33.00
CA ASN A 459 12.72 -29.60 -31.69
C ASN A 459 12.80 -28.07 -31.76
N SER A 460 12.97 -27.49 -32.94
CA SER A 460 13.03 -26.04 -33.15
C SER A 460 11.70 -25.33 -32.82
N ALA A 461 11.77 -24.02 -32.59
CA ALA A 461 10.58 -23.20 -32.38
C ALA A 461 9.68 -23.17 -33.63
N GLU A 462 10.27 -23.23 -34.82
CA GLU A 462 9.60 -23.34 -36.11
C GLU A 462 8.80 -24.65 -36.22
N ALA A 463 9.45 -25.78 -35.97
CA ALA A 463 8.78 -27.08 -35.97
C ALA A 463 7.68 -27.15 -34.91
N LEU A 464 7.89 -26.52 -33.75
CA LEU A 464 6.89 -26.42 -32.69
C LEU A 464 5.67 -25.59 -33.11
N LEU A 465 5.89 -24.44 -33.78
CA LEU A 465 4.82 -23.60 -34.30
C LEU A 465 3.98 -24.33 -35.36
N GLU A 466 4.62 -25.09 -36.25
CA GLU A 466 3.92 -25.88 -37.26
C GLU A 466 3.08 -27.01 -36.63
N LYS A 467 3.61 -27.70 -35.60
CA LYS A 467 2.84 -28.69 -34.81
C LYS A 467 1.60 -28.07 -34.16
N ILE A 468 1.75 -26.87 -33.58
CA ILE A 468 0.64 -26.12 -32.99
C ILE A 468 -0.42 -25.76 -34.04
N LYS A 469 0.01 -25.25 -35.21
CA LYS A 469 -0.91 -24.92 -36.32
C LYS A 469 -1.67 -26.17 -36.78
N ALA A 470 -0.97 -27.29 -36.99
CA ALA A 470 -1.58 -28.54 -37.42
C ALA A 470 -2.63 -29.05 -36.42
N GLU A 471 -2.32 -29.09 -35.12
CA GLU A 471 -3.29 -29.49 -34.08
C GLU A 471 -4.52 -28.55 -34.06
N ARG A 472 -4.30 -27.26 -34.27
CA ARG A 472 -5.37 -26.26 -34.30
C ARG A 472 -6.26 -26.37 -35.52
N GLU A 473 -5.73 -26.74 -36.69
CA GLU A 473 -6.56 -27.05 -37.86
C GLU A 473 -7.38 -28.32 -37.62
N VAL A 474 -6.82 -29.35 -36.97
CA VAL A 474 -7.55 -30.57 -36.63
C VAL A 474 -8.69 -30.31 -35.62
N THR A 475 -8.48 -29.37 -34.68
CA THR A 475 -9.47 -29.02 -33.65
C THR A 475 -10.47 -27.93 -34.09
N LYS A 476 -10.26 -27.28 -35.25
CA LYS A 476 -11.30 -26.47 -35.91
C LYS A 476 -12.41 -27.41 -36.38
N LYS A 477 -13.44 -27.60 -35.55
CA LYS A 477 -14.70 -28.20 -36.00
C LYS A 477 -15.20 -27.41 -37.23
N PRO A 478 -15.75 -28.07 -38.27
CA PRO A 478 -16.40 -27.36 -39.36
C PRO A 478 -17.46 -26.42 -38.77
N PRO A 479 -17.70 -25.24 -39.37
CA PRO A 479 -18.76 -24.36 -38.91
C PRO A 479 -20.04 -25.21 -38.85
N LYS A 480 -20.68 -25.25 -37.67
CA LYS A 480 -21.99 -25.89 -37.55
C LYS A 480 -22.87 -25.34 -38.68
N PRO A 481 -23.53 -26.18 -39.50
CA PRO A 481 -24.50 -25.67 -40.46
C PRO A 481 -25.43 -24.77 -39.66
N LYS A 482 -25.63 -23.53 -40.13
CA LYS A 482 -26.64 -22.64 -39.56
C LYS A 482 -27.91 -23.48 -39.46
N HIS A 483 -28.36 -23.79 -38.25
CA HIS A 483 -29.66 -24.41 -38.07
C HIS A 483 -30.65 -23.46 -38.73
N THR A 484 -31.22 -23.87 -39.86
CA THR A 484 -32.48 -23.32 -40.34
C THR A 484 -33.45 -23.50 -39.19
N ALA A 485 -33.75 -22.40 -38.51
CA ALA A 485 -34.69 -22.39 -37.41
C ALA A 485 -36.00 -22.99 -37.91
N VAL A 486 -36.37 -24.13 -37.33
CA VAL A 486 -37.69 -24.71 -37.47
C VAL A 486 -38.69 -23.62 -37.11
N LYS A 487 -39.50 -23.19 -38.09
CA LYS A 487 -40.60 -22.24 -37.90
C LYS A 487 -41.58 -22.83 -36.87
N LYS A 488 -41.42 -22.46 -35.60
CA LYS A 488 -42.53 -22.51 -34.65
C LYS A 488 -43.44 -21.33 -34.99
N LYS A 489 -44.67 -21.66 -35.39
CA LYS A 489 -45.78 -20.74 -35.65
C LYS A 489 -45.85 -19.69 -34.53
N THR A 490 -45.52 -18.46 -34.85
CA THR A 490 -45.91 -17.27 -34.11
C THR A 490 -46.60 -16.37 -35.12
N GLY A 491 -47.79 -15.88 -34.74
CA GLY A 491 -48.69 -15.16 -35.62
C GLY A 491 -48.02 -13.96 -36.28
N SER A 492 -48.48 -13.65 -37.48
CA SER A 492 -48.23 -12.42 -38.22
C SER A 492 -48.16 -11.22 -37.27
N ARG A 493 -46.97 -10.62 -37.13
CA ARG A 493 -46.82 -9.29 -36.55
C ARG A 493 -46.18 -8.43 -37.62
N MET A 494 -47.01 -7.57 -38.22
CA MET A 494 -46.58 -6.59 -39.21
C MET A 494 -45.37 -5.82 -38.68
N SER A 495 -44.34 -5.67 -39.52
CA SER A 495 -43.21 -4.78 -39.23
C SER A 495 -43.74 -3.35 -39.15
N LYS A 496 -44.09 -2.87 -37.96
CA LYS A 496 -44.32 -1.45 -37.74
C LYS A 496 -42.98 -0.74 -37.95
N LYS A 497 -42.99 0.27 -38.81
CA LYS A 497 -41.85 1.17 -39.03
C LYS A 497 -41.52 1.84 -37.69
N ILE A 498 -40.23 1.93 -37.36
CA ILE A 498 -39.80 2.69 -36.17
C ILE A 498 -40.08 4.17 -36.45
N ILE A 499 -40.79 4.82 -35.53
CA ILE A 499 -41.17 6.23 -35.59
C ILE A 499 -40.57 6.99 -34.42
N GLU A 500 -40.48 8.31 -34.52
CA GLU A 500 -39.96 9.16 -33.43
C GLU A 500 -40.95 9.19 -32.25
N ALA A 501 -40.45 9.38 -31.03
CA ALA A 501 -41.21 9.38 -29.79
C ALA A 501 -42.35 10.42 -29.79
N VAL A 502 -42.16 11.53 -30.50
CA VAL A 502 -43.19 12.58 -30.68
C VAL A 502 -44.36 12.08 -31.53
N GLU A 503 -44.08 11.35 -32.61
CA GLU A 503 -45.10 10.76 -33.48
C GLU A 503 -45.85 9.66 -32.75
N ALA A 504 -45.14 8.82 -31.98
CA ALA A 504 -45.75 7.79 -31.16
C ALA A 504 -46.74 8.38 -30.12
N LEU A 505 -46.41 9.53 -29.50
CA LEU A 505 -47.33 10.23 -28.59
C LEU A 505 -48.50 10.89 -29.32
N LYS A 506 -48.30 11.43 -30.54
CA LYS A 506 -49.39 11.96 -31.39
C LYS A 506 -50.39 10.88 -31.79
N GLU A 507 -49.90 9.68 -32.11
CA GLU A 507 -50.77 8.54 -32.43
C GLU A 507 -51.50 8.02 -31.19
N ALA A 508 -50.82 7.95 -30.04
CA ALA A 508 -51.40 7.44 -28.80
C ALA A 508 -52.45 8.38 -28.19
N LYS A 509 -52.36 9.70 -28.43
CA LYS A 509 -53.25 10.75 -27.88
C LYS A 509 -53.42 10.72 -26.36
N LYS A 510 -52.46 10.11 -25.64
CA LYS A 510 -52.43 10.01 -24.18
C LYS A 510 -50.98 9.98 -23.68
N PRO A 511 -50.71 10.32 -22.41
CA PRO A 511 -49.39 10.13 -21.83
C PRO A 511 -48.98 8.65 -21.82
N LEU A 512 -47.69 8.38 -22.03
CA LEU A 512 -47.12 7.03 -22.02
C LEU A 512 -45.92 6.97 -21.07
N ASN A 513 -45.74 5.86 -20.38
CA ASN A 513 -44.51 5.59 -19.63
C ASN A 513 -43.37 5.17 -20.57
N GLY A 514 -42.13 5.15 -20.08
CA GLY A 514 -40.95 4.86 -20.92
C GLY A 514 -40.98 3.51 -21.66
N GLN A 515 -41.58 2.45 -21.08
CA GLN A 515 -41.69 1.14 -21.74
C GLN A 515 -42.80 1.14 -22.80
N GLU A 516 -43.94 1.78 -22.48
CA GLU A 516 -45.05 1.94 -23.43
C GLU A 516 -44.65 2.80 -24.62
N LEU A 517 -43.89 3.87 -24.38
CA LEU A 517 -43.40 4.77 -25.43
C LEU A 517 -42.40 4.06 -26.36
N LEU A 518 -41.53 3.21 -25.81
CA LEU A 518 -40.60 2.39 -26.59
C LEU A 518 -41.38 1.44 -27.52
N ALA A 519 -42.39 0.75 -26.99
CA ALA A 519 -43.24 -0.15 -27.77
C ALA A 519 -44.10 0.60 -28.80
N ALA A 520 -44.64 1.77 -28.44
CA ALA A 520 -45.43 2.61 -29.33
C ALA A 520 -44.60 3.18 -30.49
N SER A 521 -43.32 3.48 -30.24
CA SER A 521 -42.35 3.92 -31.25
C SER A 521 -41.89 2.81 -32.19
N GLY A 522 -42.42 1.59 -32.04
CA GLY A 522 -42.18 0.45 -32.93
C GLY A 522 -40.93 -0.37 -32.61
N TYR A 523 -40.27 -0.12 -31.47
CA TYR A 523 -39.11 -0.90 -31.04
C TYR A 523 -39.52 -2.30 -30.55
N PRO A 524 -38.78 -3.36 -30.93
CA PRO A 524 -39.10 -4.72 -30.52
C PRO A 524 -38.77 -4.96 -29.02
N SER A 525 -39.41 -5.94 -28.40
CA SER A 525 -39.22 -6.26 -26.97
C SER A 525 -37.81 -6.75 -26.63
N ASP A 526 -37.03 -7.17 -27.62
CA ASP A 526 -35.63 -7.61 -27.55
C ASP A 526 -34.66 -6.60 -28.19
N SER A 527 -35.00 -5.30 -28.15
CA SER A 527 -34.19 -4.22 -28.70
C SER A 527 -32.72 -4.31 -28.29
N SER A 528 -31.82 -4.21 -29.28
CA SER A 528 -30.38 -4.15 -29.06
C SER A 528 -29.96 -2.88 -28.31
N THR A 529 -28.75 -2.90 -27.74
CA THR A 529 -28.19 -1.72 -27.03
C THR A 529 -28.16 -0.47 -27.92
N GLU A 530 -27.82 -0.61 -29.19
CA GLU A 530 -27.78 0.49 -30.17
C GLU A 530 -29.18 1.07 -30.45
N GLN A 531 -30.20 0.22 -30.52
CA GLN A 531 -31.59 0.66 -30.71
C GLN A 531 -32.15 1.39 -29.49
N LEU A 532 -31.81 0.91 -28.28
CA LEU A 532 -32.20 1.59 -27.04
C LEU A 532 -31.51 2.95 -26.91
N GLU A 533 -30.23 3.05 -27.26
CA GLU A 533 -29.52 4.33 -27.28
C GLU A 533 -30.14 5.31 -28.27
N GLN A 534 -30.52 4.85 -29.47
CA GLN A 534 -31.19 5.68 -30.46
C GLN A 534 -32.54 6.20 -29.96
N PHE A 535 -33.33 5.35 -29.27
CA PHE A 535 -34.58 5.76 -28.64
C PHE A 535 -34.39 6.81 -27.53
N PHE A 536 -33.37 6.64 -26.67
CA PHE A 536 -33.09 7.62 -25.62
C PHE A 536 -32.58 8.96 -26.18
N LEU A 537 -31.81 8.92 -27.27
CA LEU A 537 -31.38 10.13 -27.97
C LEU A 537 -32.56 10.88 -28.57
N ASP A 538 -33.53 10.17 -29.14
CA ASP A 538 -34.75 10.73 -29.68
C ASP A 538 -35.61 11.40 -28.59
N ILE A 539 -35.88 10.71 -27.46
CA ILE A 539 -36.56 11.32 -26.31
C ILE A 539 -35.83 12.57 -25.81
N ARG A 540 -34.50 12.51 -25.69
CA ARG A 540 -33.70 13.64 -25.22
C ARG A 540 -33.80 14.83 -26.17
N LYS A 541 -33.73 14.59 -27.48
CA LYS A 541 -33.90 15.63 -28.50
C LYS A 541 -35.30 16.25 -28.42
N ALA A 542 -36.34 15.44 -28.31
CA ALA A 542 -37.72 15.91 -28.19
C ALA A 542 -37.99 16.73 -26.90
N LEU A 543 -37.34 16.39 -25.78
CA LEU A 543 -37.47 17.13 -24.51
C LEU A 543 -36.66 18.43 -24.47
N THR A 544 -35.43 18.40 -25.00
CA THR A 544 -34.45 19.47 -24.75
C THR A 544 -34.24 20.41 -25.93
N VAL A 545 -34.32 19.87 -27.15
CA VAL A 545 -34.05 20.61 -28.40
C VAL A 545 -35.37 21.07 -29.00
N ASP A 546 -36.26 20.12 -29.30
CA ASP A 546 -37.49 20.41 -30.04
C ASP A 546 -38.63 20.88 -29.11
N LYS A 547 -38.52 20.58 -27.80
CA LYS A 547 -39.51 20.87 -26.74
C LYS A 547 -40.94 20.43 -27.12
N SER A 548 -41.05 19.39 -27.94
CA SER A 548 -42.29 18.88 -28.51
C SER A 548 -43.03 17.94 -27.56
N ILE A 549 -42.33 17.41 -26.54
CA ILE A 549 -42.87 16.59 -25.47
C ILE A 549 -42.44 17.15 -24.11
N ILE A 550 -43.23 16.87 -23.08
CA ILE A 550 -42.91 17.18 -21.69
C ILE A 550 -42.83 15.89 -20.88
N LYS A 551 -42.07 15.96 -19.79
CA LYS A 551 -42.04 14.92 -18.76
C LYS A 551 -43.01 15.30 -17.64
N LEU A 552 -43.95 14.42 -17.33
CA LEU A 552 -44.93 14.61 -16.25
C LEU A 552 -44.30 14.25 -14.88
N GLU A 553 -44.83 14.82 -13.79
CA GLU A 553 -44.37 14.50 -12.43
C GLU A 553 -44.56 13.02 -12.08
N ARG A 554 -43.64 12.48 -11.28
CA ARG A 554 -43.62 11.05 -10.91
C ARG A 554 -44.86 10.67 -10.12
N THR A 555 -45.66 9.75 -10.64
CA THR A 555 -46.67 9.04 -9.85
C THR A 555 -46.02 7.99 -8.94
N HIS A 556 -46.78 7.42 -8.00
CA HIS A 556 -46.31 6.53 -6.91
C HIS A 556 -45.50 5.29 -7.35
N ASP A 557 -45.45 5.00 -8.66
CA ASP A 557 -44.79 3.82 -9.24
C ASP A 557 -43.32 4.07 -9.63
N GLY A 558 -42.79 5.28 -9.40
CA GLY A 558 -41.37 5.61 -9.61
C GLY A 558 -40.91 5.66 -11.07
N GLN A 559 -41.84 5.58 -12.02
CA GLN A 559 -41.58 5.63 -13.46
C GLN A 559 -41.74 7.04 -14.03
N ASP A 560 -41.00 7.32 -15.11
CA ASP A 560 -41.08 8.58 -15.85
C ASP A 560 -42.15 8.49 -16.95
N TRP A 561 -43.06 9.47 -16.99
CA TRP A 561 -44.16 9.59 -17.96
C TRP A 561 -43.95 10.76 -18.92
N PHE A 562 -44.37 10.60 -20.18
CA PHE A 562 -44.18 11.59 -21.24
C PHE A 562 -45.50 11.93 -21.94
N ALA A 563 -45.71 13.20 -22.27
CA ALA A 563 -46.89 13.71 -22.97
C ALA A 563 -46.51 14.78 -24.00
N LEU A 564 -47.40 15.10 -24.96
CA LEU A 564 -47.18 16.20 -25.91
C LEU A 564 -47.29 17.55 -25.20
N ALA A 565 -46.41 18.49 -25.56
CA ALA A 565 -46.36 19.80 -24.90
C ALA A 565 -47.67 20.62 -25.03
N GLU A 566 -48.44 20.42 -26.11
CA GLU A 566 -49.74 21.11 -26.33
C GLU A 566 -50.91 20.51 -25.54
N SER A 567 -50.77 19.31 -24.95
CA SER A 567 -51.84 18.62 -24.22
C SER A 567 -51.91 18.93 -22.72
N ALA A 568 -50.99 19.72 -22.18
CA ALA A 568 -50.84 19.94 -20.73
C ALA A 568 -51.54 21.20 -20.19
N THR A 569 -52.41 21.84 -20.97
CA THR A 569 -53.19 23.04 -20.55
C THR A 569 -54.69 22.82 -20.46
N LYS A 570 -55.17 21.56 -20.49
CA LYS A 570 -56.56 21.24 -20.11
C LYS A 570 -56.59 20.01 -19.20
N GLU A 571 -57.14 20.27 -18.02
CA GLU A 571 -57.45 19.40 -16.87
C GLU A 571 -56.30 19.09 -15.91
#